data_AF-L2FD10-F1
#
_entry.id   AF-L2FD10-F1
#
_cell.length_a   1.000
_cell.length_b   1.000
_cell.length_c   1.000
_cell.angle_alpha   90.00
_cell.angle_beta   90.00
_cell.angle_gamma   90.00
#
_symmetry.space_group_name_H-M   'P 1'
#
loop_
_entity.id
_entity.type
_entity.pdbx_description
1 polymer ?
#
loop_
_entity_poly.entity_id
_entity_poly.type
_entity_poly.pdbx_seq_one_letter_code
_entity_poly.pdbx_strand_id
1 'polypeptide(L)'
;MYSILFIDLSSDDIVVNIPEMPQDRYWVFPICTPYGDNLINIGNLGVSKPGEYLIQYDPDNYGLETENIPDGFAGVIKYPMAYGLVNSRILTDRSEEDVEIVQKLQLGFNVSRTIPRPEPPIAPPLDLTMFTKPEYNDGNISSCHEAVMKVAAALAPYNPPYVTSDRDWVAAELRKAGFNNGTFTQPRGSNLTAAVELAKKTSLAFMDKPGVRQDVGNDWFIVSEGYIGKFDSHYEARYQIATTAYLALDPSESVYPFHEGDLVVEEGKSILFTFPEPPKIKDGGFWSLTVYGPDQDLVPNDMEKYMVGDRSNLTFPDGTPVAKGDHREFQVLLQASGIEPPTNWTAK
;
A
#
# COMPACT_ATOMS: atom_id res chain seq x y z
N MET A 1 -2.89 -5.80 11.32
CA MET A 1 -1.68 -5.17 11.89
C MET A 1 -0.62 -5.03 10.82
N TYR A 2 0.21 -3.99 10.92
CA TYR A 2 1.24 -3.68 9.95
C TYR A 2 2.64 -3.86 10.54
N SER A 3 3.59 -4.39 9.76
CA SER A 3 5.03 -4.30 10.06
C SER A 3 5.78 -3.71 8.87
N ILE A 4 6.70 -2.79 9.16
CA ILE A 4 7.51 -2.11 8.16
C ILE A 4 8.93 -2.67 8.18
N LEU A 5 9.49 -2.94 6.99
CA LEU A 5 10.90 -3.27 6.78
C LEU A 5 11.46 -2.36 5.69
N PHE A 6 12.65 -1.80 5.91
CA PHE A 6 13.45 -1.20 4.83
C PHE A 6 14.40 -2.25 4.28
N ILE A 7 14.43 -2.38 2.96
CA ILE A 7 15.32 -3.30 2.24
C ILE A 7 16.55 -2.52 1.80
N ASP A 8 17.74 -3.05 2.10
CA ASP A 8 19.03 -2.51 1.65
C ASP A 8 19.83 -3.62 0.94
N LEU A 9 19.78 -3.60 -0.40
CA LEU A 9 20.57 -4.45 -1.28
C LEU A 9 21.81 -3.71 -1.80
N SER A 10 22.35 -2.73 -1.07
CA SER A 10 23.53 -1.98 -1.52
C SER A 10 24.77 -2.86 -1.73
N SER A 11 24.97 -3.87 -0.87
CA SER A 11 26.15 -4.75 -0.89
C SER A 11 25.79 -6.24 -0.86
N ASP A 12 24.76 -6.62 -0.10
CA ASP A 12 24.40 -8.01 0.13
C ASP A 12 23.01 -8.31 -0.43
N ASP A 13 22.76 -9.57 -0.77
CA ASP A 13 21.41 -10.12 -0.92
C ASP A 13 20.84 -10.41 0.47
N ILE A 14 19.52 -10.35 0.63
CA ILE A 14 18.85 -10.49 1.93
C ILE A 14 18.01 -11.76 1.93
N VAL A 15 18.09 -12.55 3.00
CA VAL A 15 17.15 -13.64 3.24
C VAL A 15 16.09 -13.17 4.23
N VAL A 16 14.82 -13.24 3.84
CA VAL A 16 13.68 -12.98 4.71
C VAL A 16 12.97 -14.29 5.06
N ASN A 17 12.56 -14.42 6.31
CA ASN A 17 11.74 -15.53 6.76
C ASN A 17 10.26 -15.15 6.77
N ILE A 18 9.43 -16.05 6.27
CA ILE A 18 7.97 -15.98 6.35
C ILE A 18 7.51 -17.11 7.27
N PRO A 19 6.89 -16.82 8.43
CA PRO A 19 6.48 -17.85 9.36
C PRO A 19 5.32 -18.67 8.78
N GLU A 20 5.10 -19.85 9.35
CA GLU A 20 3.85 -20.58 9.16
C GLU A 20 2.67 -19.71 9.60
N MET A 21 1.64 -19.64 8.75
CA MET A 21 0.47 -18.80 8.96
C MET A 21 -0.78 -19.66 9.13
N PRO A 22 -1.72 -19.27 10.02
CA PRO A 22 -3.02 -19.93 10.09
C PRO A 22 -3.72 -19.93 8.73
N GLN A 23 -4.29 -21.07 8.33
CA GLN A 23 -4.85 -21.29 7.00
C GLN A 23 -5.93 -20.25 6.62
N ASP A 24 -6.77 -19.85 7.57
CA ASP A 24 -7.90 -18.95 7.34
C ASP A 24 -7.60 -17.49 7.70
N ARG A 25 -6.33 -17.10 7.82
CA ARG A 25 -5.92 -15.73 8.12
C ARG A 25 -5.30 -15.08 6.89
N TYR A 26 -5.87 -13.94 6.48
CA TYR A 26 -5.24 -13.12 5.46
C TYR A 26 -3.90 -12.55 5.94
N TRP A 27 -2.89 -12.64 5.06
CA TRP A 27 -1.61 -11.98 5.26
C TRP A 27 -0.91 -11.70 3.93
N VAL A 28 -0.09 -10.65 3.92
CA VAL A 28 0.78 -10.32 2.81
C VAL A 28 2.07 -9.67 3.30
N PHE A 29 3.17 -10.05 2.66
CA PHE A 29 4.49 -9.45 2.74
C PHE A 29 4.80 -8.86 1.35
N PRO A 30 4.35 -7.62 1.08
CA PRO A 30 4.50 -6.98 -0.21
C PRO A 30 5.88 -6.33 -0.34
N ILE A 31 6.58 -6.59 -1.44
CA ILE A 31 7.83 -5.91 -1.79
C ILE A 31 7.49 -4.69 -2.63
N CYS A 32 7.83 -3.51 -2.12
CA CYS A 32 7.52 -2.24 -2.74
C CYS A 32 8.76 -1.42 -3.07
N THR A 33 8.65 -0.60 -4.11
CA THR A 33 9.65 0.43 -4.44
C THR A 33 9.52 1.62 -3.49
N PRO A 34 10.61 2.39 -3.25
CA PRO A 34 10.55 3.66 -2.52
C PRO A 34 9.63 4.71 -3.17
N TYR A 35 9.15 4.45 -4.39
CA TYR A 35 8.21 5.31 -5.11
C TYR A 35 6.75 4.87 -4.95
N GLY A 36 6.49 3.81 -4.19
CA GLY A 36 5.14 3.34 -3.86
C GLY A 36 4.60 2.23 -4.76
N ASP A 37 5.38 1.70 -5.70
CA ASP A 37 4.95 0.55 -6.51
C ASP A 37 5.03 -0.75 -5.70
N ASN A 38 3.93 -1.49 -5.62
CA ASN A 38 3.86 -2.85 -5.13
C ASN A 38 4.24 -3.84 -6.25
N LEU A 39 5.50 -4.31 -6.25
CA LEU A 39 6.02 -5.13 -7.34
C LEU A 39 5.70 -6.62 -7.18
N ILE A 40 5.80 -7.14 -5.96
CA ILE A 40 5.75 -8.57 -5.66
C ILE A 40 4.98 -8.77 -4.35
N ASN A 41 4.06 -9.74 -4.32
CA ASN A 41 3.29 -10.10 -3.14
C ASN A 41 3.60 -11.54 -2.71
N ILE A 42 4.15 -11.68 -1.50
CA ILE A 42 4.25 -12.97 -0.82
C ILE A 42 3.09 -13.03 0.17
N GLY A 43 2.08 -13.86 -0.08
CA GLY A 43 0.86 -13.87 0.73
C GLY A 43 -0.04 -15.06 0.43
N ASN A 44 -1.13 -15.18 1.20
CA ASN A 44 -2.05 -16.31 1.10
C ASN A 44 -3.00 -16.25 -0.10
N LEU A 45 -3.12 -15.10 -0.78
CA LEU A 45 -3.94 -14.98 -2.00
C LEU A 45 -3.21 -15.45 -3.27
N GLY A 46 -1.89 -15.63 -3.19
CA GLY A 46 -1.04 -16.08 -4.29
C GLY A 46 -0.65 -17.56 -4.18
N VAL A 47 0.43 -17.92 -4.87
CA VAL A 47 1.03 -19.28 -4.84
C VAL A 47 2.12 -19.45 -3.79
N SER A 48 2.38 -18.37 -3.04
CA SER A 48 3.47 -18.27 -2.06
C SER A 48 3.23 -19.16 -0.85
N LYS A 49 4.33 -19.62 -0.24
CA LYS A 49 4.32 -20.48 0.94
C LYS A 49 5.17 -19.88 2.06
N PRO A 50 4.94 -20.25 3.32
CA PRO A 50 5.90 -20.02 4.40
C PRO A 50 7.29 -20.58 4.08
N GLY A 51 8.32 -19.98 4.68
CA GLY A 51 9.72 -20.35 4.49
C GLY A 51 10.64 -19.17 4.21
N GLU A 52 11.89 -19.46 3.86
CA GLU A 52 12.89 -18.44 3.55
C GLU A 52 12.80 -17.99 2.09
N TYR A 53 12.78 -16.67 1.86
CA TYR A 53 12.88 -16.09 0.52
C TYR A 53 14.19 -15.33 0.39
N LEU A 54 14.89 -15.54 -0.72
CA LEU A 54 16.10 -14.81 -1.06
C LEU A 54 15.73 -13.59 -1.91
N ILE A 55 16.00 -12.38 -1.41
CA ILE A 55 15.85 -11.12 -2.13
C ILE A 55 17.20 -10.76 -2.76
N GLN A 56 17.24 -10.74 -4.09
CA GLN A 56 18.43 -10.45 -4.88
C GLN A 56 18.28 -9.18 -5.69
N TYR A 57 19.38 -8.43 -5.81
CA TYR A 57 19.42 -7.30 -6.73
C TYR A 57 19.53 -7.80 -8.18
N ASP A 58 18.61 -7.38 -9.03
CA ASP A 58 18.65 -7.59 -10.48
C ASP A 58 18.12 -6.34 -11.17
N PRO A 59 18.99 -5.48 -11.74
CA PRO A 59 18.56 -4.21 -12.32
C PRO A 59 17.68 -4.40 -13.55
N ASP A 60 17.71 -5.55 -14.24
CA ASP A 60 17.05 -5.68 -15.53
C ASP A 60 15.77 -6.50 -15.44
N ASN A 61 15.64 -7.32 -14.40
CA ASN A 61 14.49 -8.18 -14.18
C ASN A 61 14.00 -8.05 -12.74
N TYR A 62 12.69 -7.97 -12.56
CA TYR A 62 12.08 -8.14 -11.25
C TYR A 62 11.00 -9.21 -11.32
N GLY A 63 10.76 -9.87 -10.19
CA GLY A 63 9.73 -10.90 -10.11
C GLY A 63 10.00 -11.91 -9.03
N LEU A 64 9.07 -12.85 -8.90
CA LEU A 64 9.15 -13.98 -7.99
C LEU A 64 9.41 -15.26 -8.78
N GLU A 65 10.48 -15.96 -8.45
CA GLU A 65 10.79 -17.29 -8.97
C GLU A 65 10.55 -18.34 -7.87
N THR A 66 9.84 -19.42 -8.20
CA THR A 66 9.50 -20.51 -7.26
C THR A 66 9.83 -21.91 -7.77
N GLU A 67 10.21 -22.05 -9.05
CA GLU A 67 10.47 -23.36 -9.66
C GLU A 67 11.96 -23.71 -9.68
N ASN A 68 12.79 -22.84 -10.24
CA ASN A 68 14.24 -23.05 -10.41
C ASN A 68 15.02 -22.25 -9.37
N ILE A 69 14.79 -22.54 -8.09
CA ILE A 69 15.37 -21.79 -6.96
C ILE A 69 16.43 -22.61 -6.21
N PRO A 70 17.38 -21.97 -5.50
CA PRO A 70 18.38 -22.69 -4.73
C PRO A 70 17.74 -23.49 -3.57
N ASP A 71 18.35 -24.62 -3.22
CA ASP A 71 17.89 -25.49 -2.14
C ASP A 71 17.75 -24.72 -0.82
N GLY A 72 16.64 -24.96 -0.11
CA GLY A 72 16.35 -24.37 1.19
C GLY A 72 15.53 -23.07 1.16
N PHE A 73 15.28 -22.50 -0.03
CA PHE A 73 14.38 -21.35 -0.17
C PHE A 73 12.99 -21.76 -0.64
N ALA A 74 11.98 -21.00 -0.24
CA ALA A 74 10.60 -21.05 -0.74
C ALA A 74 10.41 -20.24 -2.03
N GLY A 75 11.31 -19.28 -2.29
CA GLY A 75 11.34 -18.49 -3.51
C GLY A 75 12.52 -17.53 -3.59
N VAL A 76 12.78 -17.02 -4.79
CA VAL A 76 13.74 -15.95 -5.05
C VAL A 76 13.00 -14.73 -5.56
N ILE A 77 13.25 -13.59 -4.93
CA ILE A 77 12.67 -12.29 -5.26
C ILE A 77 13.75 -11.47 -5.95
N LYS A 78 13.60 -11.26 -7.26
CA LYS A 78 14.45 -10.34 -8.02
C LYS A 78 13.92 -8.94 -7.86
N TYR A 79 14.77 -8.02 -7.39
CA TYR A 79 14.39 -6.66 -7.06
C TYR A 79 15.29 -5.64 -7.78
N PRO A 80 14.72 -4.61 -8.45
CA PRO A 80 15.44 -3.82 -9.45
C PRO A 80 16.12 -2.55 -8.91
N MET A 81 16.12 -2.35 -7.60
CA MET A 81 16.63 -1.14 -6.95
C MET A 81 17.52 -1.52 -5.77
N ALA A 82 18.44 -0.62 -5.37
CA ALA A 82 19.27 -0.87 -4.20
C ALA A 82 18.44 -0.83 -2.91
N TYR A 83 17.43 0.04 -2.85
CA TYR A 83 16.59 0.19 -1.66
C TYR A 83 15.13 -0.12 -1.96
N GLY A 84 14.44 -0.67 -0.98
CA GLY A 84 13.02 -0.97 -1.05
C GLY A 84 12.37 -0.90 0.31
N LEU A 85 11.09 -1.23 0.34
CA LEU A 85 10.35 -1.33 1.58
C LEU A 85 9.28 -2.41 1.52
N VAL A 86 8.88 -2.84 2.69
CA VAL A 86 7.76 -3.73 2.91
C VAL A 86 6.82 -3.05 3.88
N ASN A 87 5.52 -3.05 3.56
CA ASN A 87 4.46 -2.72 4.49
C ASN A 87 3.56 -3.95 4.63
N SER A 88 4.05 -4.91 5.40
CA SER A 88 3.41 -6.21 5.59
C SER A 88 2.13 -6.07 6.38
N ARG A 89 1.15 -6.92 6.07
CA ARG A 89 -0.19 -6.85 6.64
C ARG A 89 -0.58 -8.24 7.11
N ILE A 90 -1.04 -8.35 8.35
CA ILE A 90 -1.65 -9.56 8.89
C ILE A 90 -3.03 -9.19 9.40
N LEU A 91 -4.07 -9.90 8.96
CA LEU A 91 -5.44 -9.67 9.40
C LEU A 91 -5.57 -9.95 10.90
N THR A 92 -6.36 -9.10 11.56
CA THR A 92 -6.74 -9.27 12.96
C THR A 92 -8.22 -8.95 13.17
N ASP A 93 -8.85 -9.62 14.13
CA ASP A 93 -10.20 -9.28 14.60
C ASP A 93 -10.19 -8.20 15.70
N ARG A 94 -8.99 -7.76 16.13
CA ARG A 94 -8.72 -6.74 17.16
C ARG A 94 -9.04 -7.16 18.60
N SER A 95 -9.47 -8.39 18.85
CA SER A 95 -9.53 -8.92 20.22
C SER A 95 -8.12 -8.98 20.81
N GLU A 96 -8.00 -8.82 22.13
CA GLU A 96 -6.69 -8.87 22.81
C GLU A 96 -5.95 -10.19 22.52
N GLU A 97 -6.67 -11.31 22.55
CA GLU A 97 -6.14 -12.64 22.23
C GLU A 97 -5.59 -12.72 20.80
N ASP A 98 -6.35 -12.23 19.82
CA ASP A 98 -5.93 -12.25 18.43
C ASP A 98 -4.76 -11.30 18.16
N VAL A 99 -4.74 -10.14 18.81
CA VAL A 99 -3.62 -9.20 18.73
C VAL A 99 -2.33 -9.85 19.26
N GLU A 100 -2.39 -10.58 20.38
CA GLU A 100 -1.22 -11.32 20.89
C GLU A 100 -0.74 -12.41 19.91
N ILE A 101 -1.66 -13.10 19.23
CA ILE A 101 -1.32 -14.08 18.19
C ILE A 101 -0.63 -13.37 17.02
N VAL A 102 -1.20 -12.29 16.52
CA VAL A 102 -0.66 -11.56 15.36
C VAL A 102 0.69 -10.93 15.69
N GLN A 103 0.91 -10.41 16.90
CA GLN A 103 2.22 -9.92 17.33
C GLN A 103 3.29 -11.01 17.26
N LYS A 104 2.98 -12.25 17.69
CA LYS A 104 3.92 -13.38 17.57
C LYS A 104 4.21 -13.72 16.11
N LEU A 105 3.20 -13.69 15.24
CA LEU A 105 3.39 -13.91 13.80
C LEU A 105 4.25 -12.81 13.16
N GLN A 106 4.05 -11.54 13.54
CA GLN A 106 4.84 -10.41 13.02
C GLN A 106 6.34 -10.55 13.31
N LEU A 107 6.73 -11.14 14.45
CA LEU A 107 8.14 -11.42 14.76
C LEU A 107 8.78 -12.43 13.78
N GLY A 108 7.96 -13.26 13.14
CA GLY A 108 8.38 -14.21 12.12
C GLY A 108 8.77 -13.54 10.79
N PHE A 109 8.19 -12.37 10.47
CA PHE A 109 8.60 -11.54 9.33
C PHE A 109 9.91 -10.82 9.64
N ASN A 110 11.03 -11.54 9.53
CA ASN A 110 12.35 -11.02 9.85
C ASN A 110 13.37 -11.27 8.73
N VAL A 111 14.46 -10.51 8.76
CA VAL A 111 15.67 -10.79 7.98
C VAL A 111 16.47 -11.85 8.74
N SER A 112 16.57 -13.07 8.21
CA SER A 112 17.25 -14.17 8.90
C SER A 112 18.78 -14.11 8.74
N ARG A 113 19.26 -13.64 7.57
CA ARG A 113 20.68 -13.42 7.26
C ARG A 113 20.84 -12.55 6.01
N THR A 114 22.07 -12.11 5.77
CA THR A 114 22.50 -11.55 4.47
C THR A 114 23.47 -12.50 3.77
N ILE A 115 23.54 -12.39 2.45
CA ILE A 115 24.47 -13.15 1.60
C ILE A 115 25.32 -12.12 0.82
N PRO A 116 26.62 -11.98 1.12
CA PRO A 116 27.48 -11.04 0.42
C PRO A 116 27.56 -11.35 -1.07
N ARG A 117 27.42 -10.32 -1.91
CA ARG A 117 27.69 -10.45 -3.34
C ARG A 117 29.19 -10.32 -3.63
N PRO A 118 29.72 -11.03 -4.63
CA PRO A 118 31.12 -10.89 -5.03
C PRO A 118 31.42 -9.57 -5.74
N GLU A 119 30.42 -8.92 -6.34
CA GLU A 119 30.55 -7.63 -7.00
C GLU A 119 30.73 -6.46 -6.01
N PRO A 120 31.33 -5.34 -6.44
CA PRO A 120 31.38 -4.12 -5.64
C PRO A 120 29.97 -3.62 -5.23
N PRO A 121 29.84 -2.90 -4.11
CA PRO A 121 28.59 -2.27 -3.73
C PRO A 121 28.01 -1.40 -4.84
N ILE A 122 26.73 -1.59 -5.13
CA ILE A 122 25.98 -0.84 -6.15
C ILE A 122 25.51 0.53 -5.64
N ALA A 123 25.50 0.69 -4.32
CA ALA A 123 25.05 1.86 -3.59
C ALA A 123 25.81 1.94 -2.25
N PRO A 124 25.83 3.10 -1.56
CA PRO A 124 26.19 3.13 -0.15
C PRO A 124 25.15 2.36 0.70
N PRO A 125 25.48 1.93 1.93
CA PRO A 125 24.46 1.46 2.86
C PRO A 125 23.37 2.51 3.08
N LEU A 126 22.12 2.08 3.21
CA LEU A 126 20.98 2.97 3.44
C LEU A 126 21.12 3.68 4.79
N ASP A 127 21.40 4.98 4.74
CA ASP A 127 21.52 5.81 5.94
C ASP A 127 20.13 6.20 6.46
N LEU A 128 19.52 5.37 7.32
CA LEU A 128 18.24 5.68 7.96
C LEU A 128 18.28 6.96 8.80
N THR A 129 19.45 7.43 9.24
CA THR A 129 19.55 8.69 9.99
C THR A 129 19.19 9.89 9.12
N MET A 130 19.25 9.78 7.79
CA MET A 130 18.87 10.85 6.87
C MET A 130 17.46 11.39 7.16
N PHE A 131 16.51 10.52 7.52
CA PHE A 131 15.13 10.92 7.81
C PHE A 131 14.98 11.74 9.09
N THR A 132 16.03 11.85 9.90
CA THR A 132 16.05 12.73 11.10
C THR A 132 16.83 14.03 10.88
N LYS A 133 17.54 14.17 9.75
CA LYS A 133 18.35 15.36 9.48
C LYS A 133 17.45 16.51 9.02
N PRO A 134 17.64 17.74 9.54
CA PRO A 134 16.74 18.87 9.25
C PRO A 134 16.63 19.25 7.76
N GLU A 135 17.67 19.01 6.96
CA GLU A 135 17.64 19.30 5.52
C GLU A 135 16.72 18.38 4.70
N TYR A 136 16.36 17.22 5.25
CA TYR A 136 15.47 16.24 4.63
C TYR A 136 14.05 16.28 5.22
N ASN A 137 13.76 17.24 6.09
CA ASN A 137 12.48 17.39 6.77
C ASN A 137 11.91 18.79 6.54
N ASP A 138 10.58 18.91 6.64
CA ASP A 138 9.91 20.20 6.65
C ASP A 138 10.24 20.97 7.93
N GLY A 139 10.59 22.25 7.80
CA GLY A 139 10.89 23.10 8.95
C GLY A 139 11.67 24.36 8.60
N ASN A 140 12.44 24.85 9.57
CA ASN A 140 13.13 26.15 9.45
C ASN A 140 14.24 26.16 8.38
N ILE A 141 14.76 24.99 7.99
CA ILE A 141 15.90 24.87 7.06
C ILE A 141 15.44 24.60 5.62
N SER A 142 14.38 23.82 5.44
CA SER A 142 13.83 23.49 4.12
C SER A 142 12.32 23.55 4.18
N SER A 143 11.70 24.08 3.13
CA SER A 143 10.26 23.85 2.93
C SER A 143 9.99 22.36 2.68
N CYS A 144 8.78 21.88 2.98
CA CYS A 144 8.35 20.52 2.63
C CYS A 144 8.71 20.13 1.18
N HIS A 145 8.42 21.00 0.20
CA HIS A 145 8.74 20.71 -1.22
C HIS A 145 10.25 20.54 -1.45
N GLU A 146 11.08 21.40 -0.84
CA GLU A 146 12.53 21.31 -0.98
C GLU A 146 13.10 20.07 -0.28
N ALA A 147 12.58 19.75 0.91
CA ALA A 147 12.95 18.56 1.67
C ALA A 147 12.66 17.28 0.87
N VAL A 148 11.47 17.17 0.28
CA VAL A 148 11.09 16.06 -0.61
C VAL A 148 12.07 15.94 -1.78
N MET A 149 12.41 17.05 -2.43
CA MET A 149 13.34 17.04 -3.57
C MET A 149 14.76 16.65 -3.14
N LYS A 150 15.23 17.06 -1.96
CA LYS A 150 16.52 16.64 -1.39
C LYS A 150 16.54 15.14 -1.07
N VAL A 151 15.49 14.61 -0.44
CA VAL A 151 15.37 13.16 -0.16
C VAL A 151 15.37 12.38 -1.48
N ALA A 152 14.55 12.79 -2.43
CA ALA A 152 14.48 12.16 -3.75
C ALA A 152 15.85 12.20 -4.45
N ALA A 153 16.56 13.32 -4.41
CA ALA A 153 17.87 13.45 -5.05
C ALA A 153 18.94 12.56 -4.41
N ALA A 154 18.91 12.39 -3.09
CA ALA A 154 19.83 11.50 -2.38
C ALA A 154 19.64 10.02 -2.74
N LEU A 155 18.40 9.60 -3.02
CA LEU A 155 18.05 8.19 -3.27
C LEU A 155 17.97 7.82 -4.76
N ALA A 156 17.62 8.76 -5.65
CA ALA A 156 17.41 8.50 -7.07
C ALA A 156 18.60 7.84 -7.81
N PRO A 157 19.88 8.14 -7.51
CA PRO A 157 21.00 7.47 -8.18
C PRO A 157 21.02 5.95 -8.01
N TYR A 158 20.41 5.42 -6.94
CA TYR A 158 20.46 4.01 -6.56
C TYR A 158 19.12 3.29 -6.78
N ASN A 159 18.07 4.04 -7.10
CA ASN A 159 16.72 3.55 -7.33
C ASN A 159 16.21 4.01 -8.71
N PRO A 160 16.84 3.61 -9.82
CA PRO A 160 16.30 3.93 -11.14
C PRO A 160 14.91 3.32 -11.33
N PRO A 161 14.06 3.85 -12.23
CA PRO A 161 12.80 3.20 -12.59
C PRO A 161 12.98 1.71 -12.88
N TYR A 162 12.07 0.88 -12.38
CA TYR A 162 12.06 -0.57 -12.70
C TYR A 162 11.64 -0.83 -14.15
N VAL A 163 10.90 0.11 -14.75
CA VAL A 163 10.67 0.15 -16.20
C VAL A 163 11.99 0.58 -16.86
N THR A 164 12.71 -0.38 -17.42
CA THR A 164 14.07 -0.17 -17.96
C THR A 164 14.12 0.88 -19.07
N SER A 165 13.09 0.94 -19.92
CA SER A 165 12.95 1.96 -20.97
C SER A 165 12.78 3.38 -20.43
N ASP A 166 12.42 3.55 -19.16
CA ASP A 166 12.18 4.87 -18.58
C ASP A 166 13.44 5.54 -18.00
N ARG A 167 14.47 4.75 -17.74
CA ARG A 167 15.66 5.19 -16.99
C ARG A 167 16.33 6.42 -17.59
N ASP A 168 16.56 6.39 -18.90
CA ASP A 168 17.31 7.44 -19.59
C ASP A 168 16.56 8.78 -19.61
N TRP A 169 15.26 8.73 -19.93
CA TRP A 169 14.47 9.95 -20.03
C TRP A 169 14.12 10.50 -18.65
N VAL A 170 13.82 9.64 -17.66
CA VAL A 170 13.58 10.07 -16.27
C VAL A 170 14.84 10.72 -15.70
N ALA A 171 16.01 10.11 -15.88
CA ALA A 171 17.28 10.69 -15.45
C ALA A 171 17.54 12.05 -16.14
N ALA A 172 17.18 12.19 -17.41
CA ALA A 172 17.29 13.46 -18.12
C ALA A 172 16.36 14.55 -17.56
N GLU A 173 15.11 14.21 -17.22
CA GLU A 173 14.17 15.14 -16.60
C GLU A 173 14.58 15.52 -15.17
N LEU A 174 15.04 14.56 -14.36
CA LEU A 174 15.56 14.85 -13.01
C LEU A 174 16.77 15.80 -13.07
N ARG A 175 17.70 15.61 -14.03
CA ARG A 175 18.81 16.55 -14.24
C ARG A 175 18.33 17.97 -14.57
N LYS A 176 17.33 18.11 -15.45
CA LYS A 176 16.72 19.42 -15.76
C LYS A 176 16.04 20.04 -14.54
N ALA A 177 15.44 19.20 -13.69
CA ALA A 177 14.80 19.61 -12.44
C ALA A 177 15.81 20.02 -11.35
N GLY A 178 17.11 19.83 -11.56
CA GLY A 178 18.16 20.24 -10.61
C GLY A 178 18.76 19.11 -9.78
N PHE A 179 18.51 17.85 -10.14
CA PHE A 179 19.12 16.68 -9.49
C PHE A 179 20.52 16.48 -10.07
N ASN A 180 21.52 16.38 -9.20
CA ASN A 180 22.90 16.12 -9.59
C ASN A 180 23.64 15.36 -8.49
N ASN A 181 24.10 14.15 -8.79
CA ASN A 181 24.98 13.34 -7.95
C ASN A 181 24.56 13.28 -6.46
N GLY A 182 23.32 12.89 -6.18
CA GLY A 182 22.81 12.77 -4.81
C GLY A 182 22.29 14.07 -4.20
N THR A 183 22.33 15.19 -4.94
CA THR A 183 21.95 16.52 -4.43
C THR A 183 20.88 17.18 -5.28
N PHE A 184 20.05 18.00 -4.65
CA PHE A 184 19.07 18.85 -5.33
C PHE A 184 19.51 20.31 -5.24
N THR A 185 19.55 21.00 -6.37
CA THR A 185 19.67 22.45 -6.43
C THR A 185 18.55 22.99 -7.30
N GLN A 186 17.64 23.74 -6.71
CA GLN A 186 16.51 24.32 -7.42
C GLN A 186 17.00 25.18 -8.61
N PRO A 187 16.54 24.91 -9.85
CA PRO A 187 16.93 25.70 -11.01
C PRO A 187 16.54 27.17 -10.85
N ARG A 188 17.44 28.07 -11.27
CA ARG A 188 17.22 29.52 -11.16
C ARG A 188 15.93 29.94 -11.88
N GLY A 189 15.06 30.67 -11.19
CA GLY A 189 13.80 31.17 -11.74
C GLY A 189 12.65 30.15 -11.73
N SER A 190 12.87 28.92 -11.26
CA SER A 190 11.78 27.97 -11.00
C SER A 190 11.06 28.29 -9.68
N ASN A 191 9.84 27.76 -9.51
CA ASN A 191 9.05 27.87 -8.29
C ASN A 191 8.49 26.50 -7.93
N LEU A 192 8.98 25.90 -6.84
CA LEU A 192 8.57 24.57 -6.40
C LEU A 192 7.09 24.50 -6.01
N THR A 193 6.55 25.53 -5.36
CA THR A 193 5.13 25.57 -5.01
C THR A 193 4.25 25.51 -6.26
N ALA A 194 4.54 26.34 -7.25
CA ALA A 194 3.80 26.32 -8.52
C ALA A 194 3.98 24.99 -9.28
N ALA A 195 5.17 24.37 -9.20
CA ALA A 195 5.43 23.06 -9.80
C ALA A 195 4.60 21.95 -9.13
N VAL A 196 4.48 21.96 -7.80
CA VAL A 196 3.68 20.99 -7.05
C VAL A 196 2.18 21.19 -7.29
N GLU A 197 1.70 22.43 -7.32
CA GLU A 197 0.31 22.75 -7.70
C GLU A 197 -0.02 22.24 -9.10
N LEU A 198 0.89 22.43 -10.06
CA LEU A 198 0.74 21.93 -11.42
C LEU A 198 0.76 20.39 -11.47
N ALA A 199 1.65 19.74 -10.72
CA ALA A 199 1.72 18.28 -10.62
C ALA A 199 0.39 17.72 -10.08
N LYS A 200 -0.13 18.28 -8.98
CA LYS A 200 -1.43 17.92 -8.39
C LYS A 200 -2.58 18.11 -9.37
N LYS A 201 -2.62 19.24 -10.09
CA LYS A 201 -3.66 19.47 -11.09
C LYS A 201 -3.59 18.45 -12.23
N THR A 202 -2.38 18.13 -12.69
CA THR A 202 -2.16 17.19 -13.79
C THR A 202 -2.50 15.76 -13.37
N SER A 203 -2.17 15.37 -12.13
CA SER A 203 -2.49 14.06 -11.58
C SER A 203 -4.00 13.86 -11.37
N LEU A 204 -4.70 14.89 -10.89
CA LEU A 204 -6.18 14.86 -10.81
C LEU A 204 -6.81 14.73 -12.20
N ALA A 205 -6.38 15.55 -13.17
CA ALA A 205 -6.88 15.46 -14.54
C ALA A 205 -6.56 14.12 -15.21
N PHE A 206 -5.48 13.44 -14.79
CA PHE A 206 -5.18 12.08 -15.24
C PHE A 206 -6.25 11.09 -14.77
N MET A 207 -6.71 11.20 -13.52
CA MET A 207 -7.76 10.31 -12.98
C MET A 207 -9.09 10.41 -13.71
N ASP A 208 -9.39 11.57 -14.29
CA ASP A 208 -10.62 11.80 -15.06
C ASP A 208 -10.55 11.26 -16.50
N LYS A 209 -9.40 10.73 -16.94
CA LYS A 209 -9.27 10.14 -18.28
C LYS A 209 -10.12 8.87 -18.38
N PRO A 210 -10.82 8.66 -19.52
CA PRO A 210 -11.55 7.42 -19.76
C PRO A 210 -10.67 6.18 -19.55
N GLY A 211 -11.16 5.23 -18.75
CA GLY A 211 -10.48 3.98 -18.46
C GLY A 211 -9.56 3.99 -17.24
N VAL A 212 -9.25 5.15 -16.64
CA VAL A 212 -8.46 5.21 -15.40
C VAL A 212 -9.31 4.85 -14.18
N ARG A 213 -10.53 5.36 -14.12
CA ARG A 213 -11.55 5.02 -13.12
C ARG A 213 -12.65 4.22 -13.79
N GLN A 214 -13.11 3.17 -13.12
CA GLN A 214 -14.25 2.38 -13.54
C GLN A 214 -15.41 2.72 -12.62
N ASP A 215 -16.45 3.33 -13.18
CA ASP A 215 -17.73 3.52 -12.52
C ASP A 215 -18.35 2.15 -12.22
N VAL A 216 -18.67 1.91 -10.94
CA VAL A 216 -19.33 0.68 -10.47
C VAL A 216 -20.75 0.97 -9.97
N GLY A 217 -21.29 2.15 -10.27
CA GLY A 217 -22.65 2.59 -9.99
C GLY A 217 -22.81 3.25 -8.62
N ASN A 218 -23.91 3.99 -8.45
CA ASN A 218 -24.28 4.69 -7.21
C ASN A 218 -23.16 5.58 -6.67
N ASP A 219 -22.51 6.34 -7.56
CA ASP A 219 -21.41 7.23 -7.20
C ASP A 219 -20.19 6.48 -6.62
N TRP A 220 -20.01 5.20 -6.92
CA TRP A 220 -18.81 4.45 -6.58
C TRP A 220 -17.94 4.20 -7.80
N PHE A 221 -16.63 4.18 -7.59
CA PHE A 221 -15.66 3.81 -8.62
C PHE A 221 -14.55 2.94 -8.04
N ILE A 222 -13.90 2.16 -8.91
CA ILE A 222 -12.61 1.53 -8.64
C ILE A 222 -11.55 2.14 -9.56
N VAL A 223 -10.30 2.20 -9.11
CA VAL A 223 -9.18 2.56 -9.97
C VAL A 223 -8.79 1.31 -10.78
N SER A 224 -8.66 1.45 -12.10
CA SER A 224 -8.31 0.33 -12.98
C SER A 224 -6.90 -0.21 -12.67
N GLU A 225 -6.70 -1.49 -13.02
CA GLU A 225 -5.39 -2.13 -13.06
C GLU A 225 -4.37 -1.29 -13.85
N GLY A 226 -3.13 -1.21 -13.37
CA GLY A 226 -2.07 -0.37 -13.95
C GLY A 226 -2.05 1.08 -13.45
N TYR A 227 -3.07 1.52 -12.69
CA TYR A 227 -3.13 2.87 -12.11
C TYR A 227 -3.23 2.89 -10.57
N ILE A 228 -3.15 1.73 -9.93
CA ILE A 228 -3.08 1.56 -8.47
C ILE A 228 -2.19 0.37 -8.14
N GLY A 229 -1.34 0.52 -7.11
CA GLY A 229 -0.39 -0.50 -6.67
C GLY A 229 0.81 -0.65 -7.59
N LYS A 230 0.60 -0.91 -8.88
CA LYS A 230 1.67 -1.03 -9.88
C LYS A 230 1.40 -0.07 -11.04
N PHE A 231 2.26 0.93 -11.19
CA PHE A 231 1.97 2.09 -12.06
C PHE A 231 2.73 2.07 -13.39
N ASP A 232 3.77 1.24 -13.53
CA ASP A 232 4.72 1.25 -14.65
C ASP A 232 5.18 2.70 -14.97
N SER A 233 4.88 3.19 -16.17
CA SER A 233 5.20 4.54 -16.65
C SER A 233 4.10 5.58 -16.36
N HIS A 234 3.06 5.25 -15.59
CA HIS A 234 1.96 6.15 -15.22
C HIS A 234 2.29 6.97 -13.97
N TYR A 235 3.30 7.84 -14.09
CA TYR A 235 3.79 8.67 -12.98
C TYR A 235 2.73 9.60 -12.38
N GLU A 236 1.75 10.06 -13.18
CA GLU A 236 0.64 10.88 -12.69
C GLU A 236 -0.29 10.08 -11.78
N ALA A 237 -0.60 8.83 -12.13
CA ALA A 237 -1.37 7.93 -11.28
C ALA A 237 -0.60 7.61 -10.00
N ARG A 238 0.70 7.29 -10.12
CA ARG A 238 1.58 7.05 -8.96
C ARG A 238 1.57 8.24 -8.00
N TYR A 239 1.75 9.46 -8.51
CA TYR A 239 1.71 10.67 -7.70
C TYR A 239 0.34 10.82 -7.04
N GLN A 240 -0.75 10.69 -7.80
CA GLN A 240 -2.10 10.86 -7.27
C GLN A 240 -2.41 9.86 -6.15
N ILE A 241 -2.17 8.56 -6.37
CA ILE A 241 -2.43 7.53 -5.37
C ILE A 241 -1.54 7.73 -4.15
N ALA A 242 -0.28 8.13 -4.30
CA ALA A 242 0.61 8.39 -3.17
C ALA A 242 0.11 9.52 -2.25
N THR A 243 -0.75 10.43 -2.73
CA THR A 243 -1.32 11.50 -1.87
C THR A 243 -2.33 11.00 -0.84
N THR A 244 -2.94 9.83 -1.04
CA THR A 244 -3.99 9.28 -0.16
C THR A 244 -3.76 7.84 0.27
N ALA A 245 -3.01 7.05 -0.52
CA ALA A 245 -2.81 5.62 -0.34
C ALA A 245 -1.41 5.19 -0.77
N TYR A 246 -0.36 5.83 -0.23
CA TYR A 246 1.02 5.38 -0.43
C TYR A 246 1.18 3.89 -0.05
N LEU A 247 1.79 3.10 -0.94
CA LEU A 247 1.89 1.63 -0.85
C LEU A 247 0.54 0.90 -0.93
N ALA A 248 -0.43 1.46 -1.67
CA ALA A 248 -1.57 0.69 -2.16
C ALA A 248 -1.08 -0.62 -2.80
N LEU A 249 -1.83 -1.71 -2.59
CA LEU A 249 -1.50 -2.99 -3.21
C LEU A 249 -2.12 -3.06 -4.60
N ASP A 250 -1.52 -3.89 -5.45
CA ASP A 250 -2.06 -4.21 -6.76
C ASP A 250 -3.46 -4.87 -6.65
N PRO A 251 -4.38 -4.65 -7.61
CA PRO A 251 -5.72 -5.25 -7.60
C PRO A 251 -5.78 -6.77 -7.52
N SER A 252 -4.70 -7.50 -7.85
CA SER A 252 -4.62 -8.93 -7.61
C SER A 252 -4.68 -9.30 -6.12
N GLU A 253 -4.31 -8.37 -5.24
CA GLU A 253 -4.19 -8.53 -3.80
C GLU A 253 -5.29 -7.76 -3.03
N SER A 254 -5.59 -6.53 -3.43
CA SER A 254 -6.65 -5.72 -2.80
C SER A 254 -7.33 -4.77 -3.78
N VAL A 255 -8.65 -4.73 -3.76
CA VAL A 255 -9.46 -3.79 -4.55
C VAL A 255 -10.19 -2.86 -3.61
N TYR A 256 -10.08 -1.55 -3.87
CA TYR A 256 -10.73 -0.49 -3.09
C TYR A 256 -11.79 0.21 -3.94
N PRO A 257 -13.08 -0.02 -3.68
CA PRO A 257 -14.14 0.87 -4.12
C PRO A 257 -14.09 2.18 -3.34
N PHE A 258 -14.19 3.30 -4.05
CA PHE A 258 -14.23 4.65 -3.50
C PHE A 258 -15.56 5.31 -3.86
N HIS A 259 -16.13 6.08 -2.94
CA HIS A 259 -17.30 6.90 -3.21
C HIS A 259 -16.89 8.26 -3.80
N GLU A 260 -17.70 8.79 -4.71
CA GLU A 260 -17.55 10.13 -5.27
C GLU A 260 -17.98 11.17 -4.25
N GLY A 261 -17.02 11.93 -3.75
CA GLY A 261 -17.28 12.97 -2.76
C GLY A 261 -17.66 12.44 -1.38
N ASP A 262 -17.92 13.39 -0.48
CA ASP A 262 -18.10 13.11 0.94
C ASP A 262 -19.51 12.59 1.24
N LEU A 263 -19.60 11.54 2.05
CA LEU A 263 -20.85 11.06 2.63
C LEU A 263 -21.14 11.81 3.92
N VAL A 264 -22.22 12.59 3.96
CA VAL A 264 -22.62 13.38 5.13
C VAL A 264 -23.85 12.76 5.80
N VAL A 265 -23.70 12.31 7.04
CA VAL A 265 -24.83 11.93 7.89
C VAL A 265 -25.44 13.20 8.48
N GLU A 266 -26.54 13.67 7.90
CA GLU A 266 -27.27 14.84 8.42
C GLU A 266 -27.88 14.57 9.81
N GLU A 267 -28.10 15.63 10.59
CA GLU A 267 -28.74 15.55 11.90
C GLU A 267 -30.10 14.82 11.82
N GLY A 268 -30.28 13.81 12.66
CA GLY A 268 -31.50 13.00 12.69
C GLY A 268 -31.66 12.03 11.51
N LYS A 269 -30.66 11.89 10.64
CA LYS A 269 -30.64 10.93 9.53
C LYS A 269 -29.58 9.84 9.74
N SER A 270 -29.66 8.83 8.90
CA SER A 270 -28.68 7.74 8.80
C SER A 270 -28.48 7.38 7.33
N ILE A 271 -27.32 6.82 7.02
CA ILE A 271 -27.00 6.28 5.70
C ILE A 271 -27.12 4.77 5.77
N LEU A 272 -27.78 4.18 4.77
CA LEU A 272 -27.99 2.75 4.67
C LEU A 272 -27.29 2.23 3.43
N PHE A 273 -26.21 1.49 3.62
CA PHE A 273 -25.55 0.77 2.53
C PHE A 273 -26.29 -0.53 2.28
N THR A 274 -26.85 -0.69 1.09
CA THR A 274 -27.54 -1.92 0.67
C THR A 274 -26.63 -2.71 -0.25
N PHE A 275 -26.27 -3.93 0.17
CA PHE A 275 -25.46 -4.85 -0.60
C PHE A 275 -26.38 -5.88 -1.25
N PRO A 276 -26.44 -5.98 -2.59
CA PRO A 276 -27.33 -6.93 -3.26
C PRO A 276 -26.95 -8.39 -2.98
N GLU A 277 -25.66 -8.63 -2.73
CA GLU A 277 -25.09 -9.88 -2.25
C GLU A 277 -23.78 -9.59 -1.50
N PRO A 278 -23.30 -10.51 -0.65
CA PRO A 278 -21.96 -10.43 -0.06
C PRO A 278 -20.86 -10.22 -1.12
N PRO A 279 -19.90 -9.31 -0.89
CA PRO A 279 -18.77 -9.11 -1.80
C PRO A 279 -18.04 -10.40 -2.15
N LYS A 280 -17.68 -10.55 -3.42
CA LYS A 280 -16.92 -11.70 -3.92
C LYS A 280 -15.46 -11.56 -3.51
N ILE A 281 -14.98 -12.50 -2.71
CA ILE A 281 -13.61 -12.55 -2.20
C ILE A 281 -12.93 -13.83 -2.63
N LYS A 282 -11.63 -13.75 -2.95
CA LYS A 282 -10.78 -14.92 -3.14
C LYS A 282 -10.76 -15.77 -1.86
N ASP A 283 -10.44 -17.05 -2.00
CA ASP A 283 -10.18 -17.90 -0.82
C ASP A 283 -8.99 -17.33 -0.03
N GLY A 284 -9.11 -17.31 1.30
CA GLY A 284 -8.17 -16.62 2.19
C GLY A 284 -8.29 -15.09 2.24
N GLY A 285 -9.14 -14.48 1.41
CA GLY A 285 -9.44 -13.05 1.43
C GLY A 285 -10.54 -12.68 2.43
N PHE A 286 -10.81 -11.38 2.53
CA PHE A 286 -11.90 -10.83 3.34
C PHE A 286 -12.41 -9.52 2.71
N TRP A 287 -13.54 -9.01 3.19
CA TRP A 287 -14.02 -7.66 2.86
C TRP A 287 -14.36 -6.85 4.11
N SER A 288 -14.28 -5.53 3.97
CA SER A 288 -14.70 -4.58 5.00
C SER A 288 -15.13 -3.26 4.37
N LEU A 289 -16.08 -2.59 5.03
CA LEU A 289 -16.44 -1.20 4.83
C LEU A 289 -15.92 -0.41 6.03
N THR A 290 -15.14 0.64 5.76
CA THR A 290 -14.51 1.52 6.76
C THR A 290 -14.84 2.96 6.41
N VAL A 291 -15.12 3.79 7.41
CA VAL A 291 -15.41 5.23 7.22
C VAL A 291 -14.26 6.05 7.77
N TYR A 292 -13.79 7.00 6.97
CA TYR A 292 -12.71 7.92 7.30
C TYR A 292 -13.23 9.35 7.38
N GLY A 293 -12.62 10.14 8.25
CA GLY A 293 -12.83 11.58 8.31
C GLY A 293 -12.18 12.33 7.15
N PRO A 294 -12.39 13.65 7.05
CA PRO A 294 -11.78 14.48 6.02
C PRO A 294 -10.24 14.50 6.02
N ASP A 295 -9.63 14.16 7.15
CA ASP A 295 -8.19 14.03 7.37
C ASP A 295 -7.64 12.63 7.01
N GLN A 296 -8.50 11.72 6.52
CA GLN A 296 -8.20 10.30 6.27
C GLN A 296 -7.94 9.46 7.53
N ASP A 297 -8.25 9.99 8.72
CA ASP A 297 -8.21 9.22 9.97
C ASP A 297 -9.55 8.55 10.28
N LEU A 298 -9.52 7.56 11.18
CA LEU A 298 -10.74 6.89 11.65
C LEU A 298 -11.60 7.84 12.48
N VAL A 299 -12.91 7.84 12.25
CA VAL A 299 -13.84 8.71 13.01
C VAL A 299 -14.05 8.16 14.43
N PRO A 300 -13.65 8.89 15.50
CA PRO A 300 -13.84 8.45 16.88
C PRO A 300 -15.31 8.18 17.22
N ASN A 301 -15.59 7.11 17.96
CA ASN A 301 -16.93 6.76 18.43
C ASN A 301 -16.86 5.92 19.71
N ASP A 302 -17.91 6.02 20.53
CA ASP A 302 -17.99 5.37 21.86
C ASP A 302 -18.00 3.83 21.80
N MET A 303 -18.26 3.25 20.63
CA MET A 303 -18.28 1.80 20.40
C MET A 303 -16.90 1.25 20.00
N GLU A 304 -15.91 2.13 19.78
CA GLU A 304 -14.58 1.81 19.25
C GLU A 304 -14.61 0.95 17.96
N LYS A 305 -15.67 1.13 17.18
CA LYS A 305 -15.97 0.36 15.99
C LYS A 305 -15.75 1.21 14.75
N TYR A 306 -14.77 0.82 13.96
CA TYR A 306 -14.30 1.62 12.82
C TYR A 306 -14.53 0.94 11.47
N MET A 307 -14.97 -0.32 11.47
CA MET A 307 -15.23 -1.09 10.26
C MET A 307 -16.36 -2.10 10.48
N VAL A 308 -17.03 -2.47 9.39
CA VAL A 308 -17.99 -3.58 9.31
C VAL A 308 -17.62 -4.48 8.14
N GLY A 309 -17.67 -5.80 8.31
CA GLY A 309 -17.24 -6.75 7.28
C GLY A 309 -17.76 -8.16 7.51
N ASP A 310 -17.22 -9.11 6.74
CA ASP A 310 -17.54 -10.54 6.84
C ASP A 310 -17.34 -11.16 8.23
N ARG A 311 -16.46 -10.58 9.05
CA ARG A 311 -16.18 -11.02 10.43
C ARG A 311 -16.95 -10.24 11.49
N SER A 312 -17.92 -9.42 11.11
CA SER A 312 -18.69 -8.59 12.04
C SER A 312 -20.02 -9.22 12.51
N ASN A 313 -20.20 -10.55 12.32
CA ASN A 313 -21.43 -11.27 12.67
C ASN A 313 -22.69 -10.67 12.03
N LEU A 314 -22.58 -10.28 10.75
CA LEU A 314 -23.69 -9.72 9.99
C LEU A 314 -24.79 -10.77 9.80
N THR A 315 -26.05 -10.32 9.81
CA THR A 315 -27.21 -11.16 9.52
C THR A 315 -28.06 -10.56 8.41
N PHE A 316 -28.79 -11.41 7.71
CA PHE A 316 -29.91 -11.02 6.87
C PHE A 316 -31.08 -10.49 7.70
N PRO A 317 -32.09 -9.85 7.08
CA PRO A 317 -33.25 -9.31 7.79
C PRO A 317 -34.05 -10.35 8.60
N ASP A 318 -33.96 -11.63 8.23
CA ASP A 318 -34.59 -12.75 8.96
C ASP A 318 -33.78 -13.24 10.17
N GLY A 319 -32.62 -12.64 10.45
CA GLY A 319 -31.72 -12.99 11.54
C GLY A 319 -30.74 -14.12 11.22
N THR A 320 -30.76 -14.69 10.03
CA THR A 320 -29.77 -15.71 9.63
C THR A 320 -28.41 -15.07 9.33
N PRO A 321 -27.28 -15.69 9.72
CA PRO A 321 -25.95 -15.14 9.43
C PRO A 321 -25.68 -14.98 7.93
N VAL A 322 -24.98 -13.90 7.58
CA VAL A 322 -24.45 -13.69 6.23
C VAL A 322 -23.23 -14.58 6.02
N ALA A 323 -23.22 -15.40 4.97
CA ALA A 323 -22.09 -16.28 4.65
C ALA A 323 -21.50 -16.00 3.26
N LYS A 324 -20.25 -16.45 3.06
CA LYS A 324 -19.58 -16.39 1.75
C LYS A 324 -20.38 -17.23 0.73
N GLY A 325 -20.66 -16.64 -0.42
CA GLY A 325 -21.40 -17.30 -1.50
C GLY A 325 -22.92 -17.24 -1.39
N ASP A 326 -23.47 -16.56 -0.37
CA ASP A 326 -24.87 -16.15 -0.39
C ASP A 326 -25.13 -15.17 -1.55
N HIS A 327 -26.39 -15.10 -1.98
CA HIS A 327 -26.88 -14.19 -3.03
C HIS A 327 -28.05 -13.32 -2.54
N ARG A 328 -28.16 -13.18 -1.22
CA ARG A 328 -29.24 -12.42 -0.58
C ARG A 328 -28.76 -11.01 -0.24
N GLU A 329 -29.69 -10.08 -0.28
CA GLU A 329 -29.45 -8.70 0.10
C GLU A 329 -29.26 -8.57 1.61
N PHE A 330 -28.29 -7.77 2.03
CA PHE A 330 -28.14 -7.33 3.42
C PHE A 330 -27.78 -5.85 3.47
N GLN A 331 -27.83 -5.27 4.66
CA GLN A 331 -27.62 -3.84 4.86
C GLN A 331 -26.59 -3.55 5.94
N VAL A 332 -25.91 -2.41 5.81
CA VAL A 332 -25.03 -1.84 6.83
C VAL A 332 -25.50 -0.42 7.14
N LEU A 333 -25.73 -0.12 8.42
CA LEU A 333 -26.17 1.18 8.89
C LEU A 333 -24.97 2.04 9.30
N LEU A 334 -24.92 3.28 8.80
CA LEU A 334 -24.03 4.34 9.26
C LEU A 334 -24.87 5.48 9.85
N GLN A 335 -24.54 5.90 11.07
CA GLN A 335 -25.25 6.96 11.78
C GLN A 335 -24.31 7.75 12.68
N ALA A 336 -24.79 8.86 13.25
CA ALA A 336 -24.03 9.64 14.21
C ALA A 336 -23.64 8.80 15.44
N SER A 337 -22.41 8.97 15.94
CA SER A 337 -21.84 8.15 17.03
C SER A 337 -22.61 8.23 18.34
N GLY A 338 -23.31 9.33 18.60
CA GLY A 338 -24.16 9.50 19.80
C GLY A 338 -25.55 8.86 19.71
N ILE A 339 -25.88 8.19 18.61
CA ILE A 339 -27.18 7.52 18.41
C ILE A 339 -26.97 6.02 18.53
N GLU A 340 -27.65 5.37 19.47
CA GLU A 340 -27.60 3.91 19.59
C GLU A 340 -28.29 3.25 18.38
N PRO A 341 -27.66 2.26 17.72
CA PRO A 341 -28.31 1.52 16.63
C PRO A 341 -29.63 0.88 17.10
N PRO A 342 -30.67 0.81 16.25
CA PRO A 342 -31.90 0.11 16.60
C PRO A 342 -31.62 -1.35 16.98
N THR A 343 -32.41 -1.91 17.90
CA THR A 343 -32.15 -3.24 18.52
C THR A 343 -32.21 -4.42 17.55
N ASN A 344 -32.81 -4.25 16.37
CA ASN A 344 -32.86 -5.26 15.32
C ASN A 344 -31.59 -5.35 14.47
N TRP A 345 -30.58 -4.51 14.71
CA TRP A 345 -29.27 -4.57 14.05
C TRP A 345 -28.30 -5.44 14.85
N THR A 346 -27.66 -6.40 14.17
CA THR A 346 -26.93 -7.52 14.79
C THR A 346 -25.44 -7.26 14.97
N ALA A 347 -24.87 -6.40 14.15
CA ALA A 347 -23.50 -5.92 14.27
C ALA A 347 -23.52 -4.51 14.85
N LYS A 348 -24.01 -4.34 16.08
CA LYS A 348 -23.84 -3.08 16.81
C LYS A 348 -22.35 -2.83 17.03
#